data_AF-A0A177EIG9-F1
#
_entry.id   AF-A0A177EIG9-F1
#
_cell.length_a   1.000
_cell.length_b   1.000
_cell.length_c   1.000
_cell.angle_alpha   90.00
_cell.angle_beta   90.00
_cell.angle_gamma   90.00
#
_symmetry.space_group_name_H-M   'P 1'
#
loop_
_entity.id
_entity.type
_entity.pdbx_description
1 polymer ?
#
loop_
_entity_poly.entity_id
_entity_poly.type
_entity_poly.pdbx_seq_one_letter_code
_entity_poly.pdbx_strand_id
1 'polypeptide(L)'
;MFPKTRALLTHEEVLSLLAKHIPVTANTEIETMRYAVHSLATKPHAPASLKPELLELGITDFEAVQLINRPPKKLVDLYVVVEEIEERLGEAELEAVLKKLSPFAE
;
A
#
# COMPACT_ATOMS: atom_id res chain seq x y z
N MET A 1 -2.73 -6.71 -25.33
CA MET A 1 -1.32 -6.34 -25.03
C MET A 1 -1.34 -5.66 -23.67
N PHE A 2 -0.99 -6.36 -22.59
CA PHE A 2 -0.91 -5.76 -21.26
C PHE A 2 0.31 -4.81 -21.22
N PRO A 3 0.23 -3.63 -20.59
CA PRO A 3 1.34 -2.69 -20.57
C PRO A 3 2.57 -3.33 -19.90
N LYS A 4 3.76 -3.06 -20.47
CA LYS A 4 5.05 -3.69 -20.18
C LYS A 4 5.70 -3.29 -18.84
N THR A 5 4.98 -2.63 -17.95
CA THR A 5 5.43 -2.29 -16.60
C THR A 5 4.37 -2.74 -15.61
N ARG A 6 4.70 -3.71 -14.74
CA ARG A 6 3.84 -4.08 -13.61
C ARG A 6 3.85 -2.89 -12.64
N ALA A 7 2.87 -1.99 -12.78
CA ALA A 7 2.70 -0.89 -11.85
C ALA A 7 2.26 -1.44 -10.49
N LEU A 8 2.97 -1.06 -9.44
CA LEU A 8 2.57 -1.35 -8.06
C LEU A 8 1.55 -0.30 -7.63
N LEU A 9 0.38 -0.76 -7.19
CA LEU A 9 -0.74 0.10 -6.83
C LEU A 9 -0.99 0.04 -5.33
N THR A 10 -1.13 1.21 -4.73
CA THR A 10 -1.69 1.38 -3.39
C THR A 10 -3.19 1.10 -3.40
N HIS A 11 -3.76 0.85 -2.21
CA HIS A 11 -5.20 0.71 -2.03
C HIS A 11 -5.97 1.94 -2.56
N GLU A 12 -5.47 3.15 -2.31
CA GLU A 12 -6.05 4.41 -2.79
C GLU A 12 -6.11 4.48 -4.34
N GLU A 13 -5.02 4.08 -5.01
CA GLU A 13 -4.96 4.04 -6.48
C GLU A 13 -5.89 2.97 -7.06
N VAL A 14 -6.00 1.81 -6.39
CA VAL A 14 -6.96 0.76 -6.77
C VAL A 14 -8.39 1.30 -6.67
N LEU A 15 -8.77 1.95 -5.57
CA LEU A 15 -10.09 2.56 -5.41
C LEU A 15 -10.37 3.61 -6.49
N SER A 16 -9.37 4.43 -6.81
CA SER A 16 -9.45 5.43 -7.88
C SER A 16 -9.66 4.83 -9.27
N LEU A 17 -9.08 3.64 -9.53
CA LEU A 17 -9.30 2.90 -10.77
C LEU A 17 -10.69 2.26 -10.80
N LEU A 18 -11.14 1.67 -9.69
CA LEU A 18 -12.47 1.08 -9.58
C LEU A 18 -13.59 2.12 -9.78
N ALA A 19 -13.41 3.33 -9.24
CA ALA A 19 -14.38 4.43 -9.38
C ALA A 19 -14.55 4.91 -10.84
N LYS A 20 -13.55 4.72 -11.68
CA LYS A 20 -13.60 5.07 -13.12
C LYS A 20 -14.30 4.01 -13.96
N HIS A 21 -14.60 2.84 -13.38
CA HIS A 21 -15.18 1.73 -14.12
C HIS A 21 -16.71 1.78 -14.11
N ILE A 22 -17.32 1.55 -15.27
CA ILE A 22 -18.78 1.43 -15.42
C ILE A 22 -19.16 -0.02 -15.05
N PRO A 23 -20.11 -0.24 -14.13
CA PRO A 23 -20.55 -1.58 -13.75
C PRO A 23 -20.98 -2.41 -14.97
N VAL A 24 -20.48 -3.64 -15.08
CA VAL A 24 -20.88 -4.55 -16.16
C VAL A 24 -21.97 -5.46 -15.60
N THR A 25 -23.23 -5.05 -15.80
CA THR A 25 -24.42 -5.70 -15.20
C THR A 25 -24.65 -7.15 -15.64
N ALA A 26 -23.90 -7.66 -16.62
CA ALA A 26 -24.09 -9.01 -17.19
C ALA A 26 -23.01 -10.04 -16.82
N ASN A 27 -22.01 -9.70 -15.99
CA ASN A 27 -20.94 -10.64 -15.65
C ASN A 27 -20.70 -10.74 -14.13
N THR A 28 -21.26 -11.78 -13.52
CA THR A 28 -21.17 -12.06 -12.09
C THR A 28 -19.73 -12.30 -11.61
N GLU A 29 -18.85 -12.87 -12.44
CA GLU A 29 -17.45 -13.09 -12.09
C GLU A 29 -16.70 -11.77 -11.94
N ILE A 30 -16.88 -10.85 -12.89
CA ILE A 30 -16.29 -9.51 -12.85
C ILE A 30 -16.77 -8.74 -11.62
N GLU A 31 -18.08 -8.80 -11.33
CA GLU A 31 -18.65 -8.12 -10.17
C GLU A 31 -18.14 -8.73 -8.84
N THR A 32 -17.95 -10.05 -8.79
CA THR A 32 -17.36 -10.74 -7.63
C THR A 32 -15.91 -10.32 -7.42
N MET A 33 -15.12 -10.26 -8.50
CA MET A 33 -13.75 -9.77 -8.44
C MET A 33 -13.70 -8.31 -7.98
N ARG A 34 -14.57 -7.45 -8.54
CA ARG A 34 -14.66 -6.04 -8.15
C ARG A 34 -14.96 -5.90 -6.67
N TYR A 35 -15.93 -6.65 -6.17
CA TYR A 35 -16.30 -6.65 -4.76
C TYR A 35 -15.14 -7.09 -3.85
N ALA A 36 -14.47 -8.19 -4.20
CA ALA A 36 -13.33 -8.69 -3.43
C ALA A 36 -12.17 -7.68 -3.38
N VAL A 37 -11.85 -7.06 -4.52
CA VAL A 37 -10.79 -6.03 -4.60
C VAL A 37 -11.20 -4.77 -3.82
N HIS A 38 -12.44 -4.31 -3.96
CA HIS A 38 -12.95 -3.17 -3.21
C HIS A 38 -12.88 -3.42 -1.70
N SER A 39 -13.36 -4.58 -1.23
CA SER A 39 -13.32 -4.93 0.20
C SER A 39 -11.90 -4.95 0.77
N LEU A 40 -10.92 -5.38 -0.02
CA LEU A 40 -9.51 -5.34 0.40
C LEU A 40 -8.98 -3.90 0.45
N ALA A 41 -9.26 -3.11 -0.59
CA ALA A 41 -8.72 -1.76 -0.75
C ALA A 41 -9.36 -0.72 0.19
N THR A 42 -10.56 -0.97 0.73
CA THR A 42 -11.20 -0.09 1.71
C THR A 42 -10.67 -0.23 3.14
N LYS A 43 -9.77 -1.18 3.40
CA LYS A 43 -9.10 -1.29 4.71
C LYS A 43 -8.26 -0.04 4.97
N PRO A 44 -8.10 0.42 6.22
CA PRO A 44 -7.28 1.60 6.47
C PRO A 44 -5.88 1.48 5.91
N HIS A 45 -5.46 2.58 5.31
CA HIS A 45 -4.21 2.72 4.60
C HIS A 45 -3.74 4.17 4.78
N ALA A 46 -2.44 4.38 4.63
CA ALA A 46 -1.90 5.72 4.57
C ALA A 46 -2.19 6.37 3.21
N PRO A 47 -2.05 7.70 3.07
CA PRO A 47 -2.17 8.37 1.79
C PRO A 47 -1.06 7.93 0.82
N ALA A 48 -1.41 7.71 -0.46
CA ALA A 48 -0.44 7.36 -1.50
C ALA A 48 0.64 8.46 -1.69
N SER A 49 0.35 9.70 -1.31
CA SER A 49 1.27 10.84 -1.38
C SER A 49 2.51 10.70 -0.51
N LEU A 50 2.53 9.77 0.48
CA LEU A 50 3.71 9.52 1.31
C LEU A 50 4.79 8.69 0.60
N LYS A 51 4.46 8.07 -0.54
CA LYS A 51 5.37 7.17 -1.26
C LYS A 51 6.73 7.82 -1.57
N PRO A 52 6.82 9.04 -2.13
CA PRO A 52 8.12 9.68 -2.40
C PRO A 52 8.96 9.87 -1.14
N GLU A 53 8.34 10.25 -0.03
CA GLU A 53 9.04 10.47 1.24
C GLU A 53 9.58 9.16 1.84
N LEU A 54 8.89 8.03 1.64
CA LEU A 54 9.38 6.72 2.04
C LEU A 54 10.59 6.29 1.20
N LEU A 55 10.55 6.55 -0.11
CA LEU A 55 11.65 6.22 -1.01
C LEU A 55 12.94 6.97 -0.64
N GLU A 56 12.83 8.22 -0.17
CA GLU A 56 13.96 9.01 0.34
C GLU A 56 14.61 8.40 1.59
N LEU A 57 13.87 7.58 2.34
CA LEU A 57 14.35 6.87 3.53
C LEU A 57 14.97 5.49 3.21
N GLY A 58 15.21 5.17 1.94
CA GLY A 58 15.80 3.90 1.52
C GLY A 58 14.80 2.73 1.42
N ILE A 59 13.50 3.02 1.55
CA ILE A 59 12.42 2.08 1.29
C ILE A 59 12.30 1.88 -0.23
N THR A 60 12.10 0.65 -0.67
CA THR A 60 11.88 0.34 -2.09
C THR A 60 10.44 0.64 -2.52
N ASP A 61 10.20 0.71 -3.83
CA ASP A 61 8.84 0.95 -4.37
C ASP A 61 7.81 -0.08 -3.89
N PHE A 62 8.24 -1.34 -3.77
CA PHE A 62 7.42 -2.45 -3.30
C PHE A 62 7.08 -2.34 -1.81
N GLU A 63 8.10 -2.14 -0.98
CA GLU A 63 7.95 -1.97 0.46
C GLU A 63 7.08 -0.75 0.78
N ALA A 64 7.26 0.36 0.05
CA ALA A 64 6.45 1.57 0.23
C ALA A 64 4.96 1.29 0.00
N VAL A 65 4.62 0.50 -1.03
CA VAL A 65 3.23 0.09 -1.27
C VAL A 65 2.70 -0.83 -0.16
N GLN A 66 3.52 -1.77 0.33
CA GLN A 66 3.13 -2.62 1.46
C GLN A 66 2.85 -1.80 2.73
N LEU A 67 3.74 -0.86 3.05
CA LEU A 67 3.67 0.00 4.22
C LEU A 67 2.53 1.01 4.15
N ILE A 68 2.24 1.56 2.98
CA ILE A 68 1.08 2.41 2.77
C ILE A 68 -0.21 1.61 2.94
N ASN A 69 -0.28 0.41 2.37
CA ASN A 69 -1.47 -0.44 2.46
C ASN A 69 -1.67 -1.08 3.84
N ARG A 70 -0.60 -1.16 4.65
CA ARG A 70 -0.60 -1.69 6.02
C ARG A 70 0.30 -0.82 6.91
N PRO A 71 -0.17 0.36 7.35
CA PRO A 71 0.63 1.27 8.15
C PRO A 71 1.00 0.64 9.49
N PRO A 72 2.30 0.57 9.84
CA PRO A 72 2.73 0.04 11.14
C PRO A 72 2.48 1.05 12.26
N LYS A 73 2.07 0.54 13.44
CA LYS A 73 1.84 1.37 14.64
C LYS A 73 3.08 1.41 15.54
N LYS A 74 3.81 0.30 15.57
CA LYS A 74 5.05 0.10 16.33
C LYS A 74 6.12 -0.52 15.45
N LEU A 75 7.36 -0.46 15.92
CA LEU A 75 8.52 -0.99 15.21
C LEU A 75 8.38 -2.49 14.87
N VAL A 76 7.78 -3.28 15.75
CA VAL A 76 7.50 -4.70 15.48
C VAL A 76 6.55 -4.91 14.30
N ASP A 77 5.58 -4.01 14.10
CA ASP A 77 4.64 -4.12 12.98
C ASP A 77 5.36 -3.85 11.65
N LEU A 78 6.35 -2.95 11.67
CA LEU A 78 7.19 -2.66 10.51
C LEU A 78 7.93 -3.91 10.03
N TYR A 79 8.52 -4.68 10.97
CA TYR A 79 9.22 -5.93 10.69
C TYR A 79 8.30 -7.05 10.20
N VAL A 80 7.01 -7.00 10.56
CA VAL A 80 5.99 -7.94 10.06
C VAL A 80 5.53 -7.58 8.64
N VAL A 81 5.51 -6.29 8.28
CA VAL A 81 5.09 -5.83 6.96
C VAL A 81 6.22 -5.96 5.93
N VAL A 82 7.45 -5.63 6.34
CA VAL A 82 8.65 -5.72 5.52
C VAL A 82 9.69 -6.56 6.25
N GLU A 83 10.00 -7.72 5.69
CA GLU A 83 11.01 -8.63 6.21
C GLU A 83 12.42 -8.03 6.06
N GLU A 84 13.28 -8.25 7.06
CA GLU A 84 14.72 -7.89 7.05
C GLU A 84 15.01 -6.38 6.87
N ILE A 85 14.02 -5.51 7.12
CA ILE A 85 14.17 -4.05 6.98
C ILE A 85 15.19 -3.47 7.97
N GLU A 86 15.32 -4.07 9.15
CA GLU A 86 16.28 -3.73 10.19
C GLU A 86 17.74 -4.04 9.83
N GLU A 87 17.97 -4.93 8.87
CA GLU A 87 19.31 -5.21 8.35
C GLU A 87 19.74 -4.17 7.31
N ARG A 88 18.76 -3.50 6.69
CA ARG A 88 18.95 -2.51 5.61
C ARG A 88 18.96 -1.06 6.11
N LEU A 89 18.16 -0.73 7.12
CA LEU A 89 17.95 0.63 7.61
C LEU A 89 18.40 0.78 9.07
N GLY A 90 18.93 1.96 9.39
CA GLY A 90 19.30 2.31 10.76
C GLY A 90 18.09 2.69 11.61
N GLU A 91 18.30 2.78 12.93
CA GLU A 91 17.25 3.11 13.90
C GLU A 91 16.56 4.44 13.58
N ALA A 92 17.33 5.45 13.15
CA ALA A 92 16.81 6.78 12.82
C ALA A 92 15.86 6.75 11.59
N GLU A 93 16.21 5.99 10.56
CA GLU A 93 15.36 5.81 9.37
C GLU A 93 14.08 5.04 9.73
N LEU A 94 14.19 3.96 10.51
CA LEU A 94 13.05 3.16 10.96
C LEU A 94 12.08 4.01 11.81
N GLU A 95 12.59 4.83 12.73
CA GLU A 95 11.78 5.77 13.50
C GLU A 95 11.10 6.82 12.61
N ALA A 96 11.80 7.32 11.58
CA ALA A 96 11.23 8.28 10.64
C ALA A 96 10.09 7.66 9.81
N VAL A 97 10.25 6.43 9.34
CA VAL A 97 9.19 5.66 8.65
C VAL A 97 7.99 5.49 9.57
N LEU A 98 8.21 5.05 10.82
CA LEU A 98 7.15 4.81 11.78
C LEU A 98 6.40 6.10 12.14
N LYS A 99 7.11 7.21 12.30
CA LYS A 99 6.51 8.52 12.57
C LYS A 99 5.58 8.98 11.46
N LYS A 100 5.92 8.69 10.20
CA LYS A 100 5.07 9.05 9.04
C LYS A 100 3.82 8.18 8.94
N LEU A 101 3.90 6.90 9.30
CA LEU A 101 2.84 5.93 9.03
C LEU A 101 1.94 5.61 10.24
N SER A 102 2.46 5.68 11.46
CA SER A 102 1.70 5.37 12.68
C SER A 102 0.40 6.16 12.88
N PRO A 103 0.23 7.41 12.38
CA PRO A 103 -1.07 8.09 12.45
C PRO A 103 -2.19 7.42 11.63
N PHE A 104 -1.83 6.53 10.70
CA PHE A 104 -2.76 5.84 9.80
C PHE A 104 -2.95 4.36 10.14
N ALA A 105 -2.28 3.88 11.20
CA ALA A 105 -2.41 2.51 11.67
C ALA A 105 -3.68 2.33 12.52
N GLU A 106 -4.42 1.22 12.33
CA GLU A 106 -5.54 0.84 13.20
C GLU A 106 -5.06 0.43 14.62
#